data_AF-A0A942P540-F1
#
_entry.id   AF-A0A942P540-F1
#
_cell.length_a   1.000
_cell.length_b   1.000
_cell.length_c   1.000
_cell.angle_alpha   90.00
_cell.angle_beta   90.00
_cell.angle_gamma   90.00
#
_symmetry.space_group_name_H-M   'P 1'
#
loop_
_entity.id
_entity.type
_entity.pdbx_description
1 polymer ?
#
loop_
_entity_poly.entity_id
_entity_poly.type
_entity_poly.pdbx_seq_one_letter_code
_entity_poly.pdbx_strand_id
1 'polypeptide(L)'
;MMDNKVIGYLSSEQDANLETSMAGGLVAGRDITAADSLCNIAVAGRDLNLKDGHACVITIGNQAHIENSVIGIMLAKSEATLKNSKVFVTGPQVVGFGVIAGAVFAFLNILHRYLRK
;
A
#
# COMPACT_ATOMS: atom_id res chain seq x y z
N MET A 1 27.76 3.52 6.81
CA MET A 1 26.72 3.55 5.76
C MET A 1 26.51 2.13 5.31
N MET A 2 25.35 1.54 5.63
CA MET A 2 24.93 0.25 5.10
C MET A 2 23.93 0.57 4.00
N ASP A 3 24.44 0.79 2.80
CA ASP A 3 23.65 1.21 1.65
C ASP A 3 23.09 -0.05 0.96
N ASN A 4 21.80 -0.03 0.61
CA ASN A 4 21.04 -1.09 -0.06
C ASN A 4 20.87 -2.40 0.72
N LYS A 5 19.85 -2.45 1.60
CA LYS A 5 19.32 -3.70 2.14
C LYS A 5 18.06 -4.13 1.39
N VAL A 6 18.01 -5.40 0.98
CA VAL A 6 16.78 -6.06 0.53
C VAL A 6 16.16 -6.78 1.73
N ILE A 7 14.99 -6.30 2.14
CA ILE A 7 14.24 -6.80 3.28
C ILE A 7 12.99 -7.49 2.75
N GLY A 8 12.85 -8.79 3.03
CA GLY A 8 11.62 -9.50 2.62
C GLY A 8 10.39 -8.91 3.30
N TYR A 9 10.44 -8.79 4.62
CA TYR A 9 9.37 -8.24 5.44
C TYR A 9 9.94 -7.52 6.67
N LEU A 10 9.45 -6.32 6.95
CA LEU A 10 9.75 -5.53 8.14
C LEU A 10 8.44 -5.21 8.86
N SER A 11 8.34 -5.59 10.13
CA SER A 11 7.23 -5.23 11.00
C SER A 11 7.74 -4.54 12.25
N SER A 12 7.15 -3.40 12.57
CA SER A 12 7.39 -2.64 13.79
C SER A 12 6.06 -2.38 14.50
N GLU A 13 6.05 -2.50 15.82
CA GLU A 13 4.84 -2.21 16.62
C GLU A 13 4.54 -0.70 16.68
N GLN A 14 5.56 0.14 16.50
CA GLN A 14 5.41 1.61 16.55
C GLN A 14 5.77 2.21 15.21
N ASP A 15 7.02 2.62 15.02
CA ASP A 15 7.44 3.31 13.81
C ASP A 15 8.40 2.44 13.01
N ALA A 16 8.34 2.53 11.68
CA ALA A 16 9.29 1.90 10.79
C ALA A 16 9.96 2.96 9.92
N ASN A 17 11.30 2.95 9.89
CA ASN A 17 12.09 3.77 8.96
C ASN A 17 12.77 2.88 7.93
N LEU A 18 12.65 3.25 6.66
CA LEU A 18 13.27 2.58 5.53
C LEU A 18 14.01 3.64 4.67
N GLU A 19 15.33 3.57 4.65
CA GLU A 19 16.16 4.50 3.88
C GLU A 19 17.07 3.74 2.93
N THR A 20 17.15 4.20 1.67
CA THR A 20 18.03 3.64 0.62
C THR A 20 17.98 2.12 0.58
N SER A 21 16.75 1.57 0.63
CA SER A 21 16.51 0.15 0.85
C SER A 21 15.25 -0.34 0.12
N MET A 22 15.15 -1.65 -0.04
CA MET A 22 13.98 -2.31 -0.63
C MET A 22 13.29 -3.17 0.42
N ALA A 23 11.97 -3.05 0.56
CA ALA A 23 11.14 -3.89 1.39
C ALA A 23 10.03 -4.58 0.58
N GLY A 24 9.87 -5.89 0.72
CA GLY A 24 8.72 -6.61 0.16
C GLY A 24 7.42 -6.27 0.90
N GLY A 25 7.48 -6.24 2.23
CA GLY A 25 6.41 -5.74 3.08
C GLY A 25 6.96 -4.88 4.20
N LEU A 26 6.32 -3.74 4.44
CA LEU A 26 6.65 -2.79 5.49
C LEU A 26 5.40 -2.49 6.31
N VAL A 27 5.38 -2.89 7.57
CA VAL A 27 4.22 -2.70 8.46
C VAL A 27 4.67 -1.96 9.70
N ALA A 28 4.01 -0.86 10.03
CA ALA A 28 4.21 -0.13 11.27
C ALA A 28 2.88 0.07 11.98
N GLY A 29 2.83 -0.19 13.28
CA GLY A 29 1.62 0.01 14.09
C GLY A 29 1.22 1.49 14.23
N ARG A 30 2.16 2.41 14.02
CA ARG A 30 1.95 3.86 14.07
C ARG A 30 2.42 4.52 12.77
N ASP A 31 3.70 4.88 12.65
CA ASP A 31 4.15 5.70 11.51
C ASP A 31 5.17 4.99 10.62
N ILE A 32 5.08 5.19 9.31
CA ILE A 32 6.10 4.77 8.34
C ILE A 32 6.82 6.01 7.81
N THR A 33 8.14 6.01 7.87
CA THR A 33 8.98 6.92 7.09
C THR A 33 9.79 6.10 6.10
N ALA A 34 9.70 6.44 4.82
CA ALA A 34 10.46 5.79 3.77
C ALA A 34 11.04 6.85 2.83
N ALA A 35 12.36 6.81 2.64
CA ALA A 35 13.08 7.72 1.76
C ALA A 35 14.00 6.95 0.82
N ASP A 36 14.02 7.33 -0.46
CA ASP A 36 14.87 6.69 -1.48
C ASP A 36 14.71 5.16 -1.48
N SER A 37 13.46 4.69 -1.35
CA SER A 37 13.17 3.30 -1.00
C SER A 37 12.06 2.71 -1.86
N LEU A 38 12.15 1.40 -2.08
CA LEU A 38 11.18 0.62 -2.83
C LEU A 38 10.41 -0.29 -1.87
N CYS A 39 9.09 -0.16 -1.82
CA CYS A 39 8.25 -0.92 -0.92
C CYS A 39 7.06 -1.55 -1.66
N ASN A 40 7.01 -2.87 -1.87
CA ASN A 40 5.87 -3.45 -2.57
C ASN A 40 4.55 -3.24 -1.80
N ILE A 41 4.54 -3.51 -0.49
CA ILE A 41 3.35 -3.34 0.36
C ILE A 41 3.72 -2.56 1.62
N ALA A 42 3.13 -1.37 1.82
CA ALA A 42 3.28 -0.56 3.03
C ALA A 42 1.96 -0.49 3.81
N VAL A 43 2.01 -0.70 5.13
CA VAL A 43 0.85 -0.55 6.03
C VAL A 43 1.25 0.30 7.22
N ALA A 44 0.78 1.55 7.26
CA ALA A 44 0.95 2.46 8.38
C ALA A 44 -0.34 2.53 9.19
N GLY A 45 -0.26 2.21 10.49
CA GLY A 45 -1.41 2.28 11.39
C GLY A 45 -1.96 3.69 11.58
N ARG A 46 -1.12 4.72 11.40
CA ARG A 46 -1.49 6.13 11.51
C ARG A 46 -0.99 6.93 10.32
N ASP A 47 0.27 7.37 10.31
CA ASP A 47 0.76 8.29 9.28
C ASP A 47 1.86 7.66 8.42
N LEU A 48 1.94 8.05 7.14
CA LEU A 48 2.97 7.59 6.21
C LEU A 48 3.66 8.78 5.55
N ASN A 49 4.98 8.81 5.60
CA ASN A 49 5.82 9.73 4.86
C ASN A 49 6.67 8.95 3.85
N LEU A 50 6.41 9.13 2.56
CA LEU A 50 7.15 8.50 1.47
C LEU A 50 7.79 9.57 0.59
N LYS A 51 9.11 9.53 0.45
CA LYS A 51 9.87 10.47 -0.37
C LYS A 51 10.79 9.74 -1.34
N ASP A 52 10.80 10.18 -2.60
CA ASP A 52 11.69 9.63 -3.63
C ASP A 52 11.58 8.09 -3.74
N GLY A 53 10.37 7.54 -3.59
CA GLY A 53 10.15 6.11 -3.45
C GLY A 53 9.08 5.55 -4.37
N HIS A 54 8.97 4.21 -4.38
CA HIS A 54 7.89 3.54 -5.09
C HIS A 54 7.18 2.55 -4.19
N ALA A 55 5.85 2.46 -4.35
CA ALA A 55 5.08 1.41 -3.73
C ALA A 55 3.98 0.83 -4.63
N CYS A 56 3.77 -0.48 -4.56
CA CYS A 56 2.65 -1.10 -5.28
C CYS A 56 1.33 -0.90 -4.53
N VAL A 57 1.30 -1.16 -3.23
CA VAL A 57 0.11 -1.00 -2.39
C VAL A 57 0.49 -0.30 -1.09
N ILE A 58 -0.23 0.77 -0.75
CA ILE A 58 -0.10 1.46 0.53
C ILE A 58 -1.45 1.49 1.24
N THR A 59 -1.46 1.14 2.53
CA THR A 59 -2.60 1.36 3.43
C THR A 59 -2.18 2.31 4.56
N ILE A 60 -2.97 3.36 4.78
CA ILE A 60 -2.70 4.40 5.79
C ILE A 60 -3.94 4.61 6.65
N GLY A 61 -3.76 4.53 7.97
CA GLY A 61 -4.85 4.71 8.94
C GLY A 61 -5.32 6.17 9.11
N ASN A 62 -4.47 7.15 8.80
CA ASN A 62 -4.77 8.57 8.92
C ASN A 62 -4.20 9.38 7.74
N GLN A 63 -3.02 9.99 7.84
CA GLN A 63 -2.49 10.91 6.82
C GLN A 63 -1.34 10.31 6.01
N ALA A 64 -1.34 10.56 4.70
CA ALA A 64 -0.23 10.21 3.82
C ALA A 64 0.45 11.46 3.26
N HIS A 65 1.76 11.59 3.48
CA HIS A 65 2.62 12.59 2.85
C HIS A 65 3.53 11.89 1.84
N ILE A 66 3.33 12.18 0.56
CA ILE A 66 4.01 11.48 -0.52
C ILE A 66 4.62 12.52 -1.45
N GLU A 67 5.95 12.47 -1.61
CA GLU A 67 6.73 13.40 -2.41
C GLU A 67 7.61 12.68 -3.43
N ASN A 68 7.61 13.16 -4.67
CA ASN A 68 8.39 12.63 -5.79
C ASN A 68 8.35 11.09 -5.91
N SER A 69 7.17 10.50 -5.70
CA SER A 69 7.01 9.06 -5.56
C SER A 69 5.92 8.51 -6.48
N VAL A 70 5.98 7.21 -6.76
CA VAL A 70 4.97 6.52 -7.57
C VAL A 70 4.31 5.41 -6.77
N ILE A 71 2.98 5.48 -6.70
CA ILE A 71 2.17 4.51 -5.97
C ILE A 71 1.17 3.86 -6.90
N GLY A 72 1.13 2.52 -6.91
CA GLY A 72 0.11 1.75 -7.61
C GLY A 72 -1.27 2.00 -7.02
N ILE A 73 -1.48 1.47 -5.82
CA ILE A 73 -2.76 1.51 -5.10
C ILE A 73 -2.54 2.21 -3.76
N MET A 74 -3.35 3.21 -3.46
CA MET A 74 -3.32 3.92 -2.19
C MET A 74 -4.67 3.86 -1.48
N LEU A 75 -4.68 3.26 -0.30
CA LEU A 75 -5.80 3.17 0.62
C LEU A 75 -5.52 4.09 1.82
N ALA A 76 -5.93 5.34 1.74
CA ALA A 76 -5.87 6.26 2.88
C ALA A 76 -7.27 6.42 3.49
N LYS A 77 -7.38 6.32 4.82
CA LYS A 77 -8.64 6.63 5.51
C LYS A 77 -8.97 8.12 5.48
N SER A 78 -7.94 8.97 5.53
CA SER A 78 -8.07 10.43 5.52
C SER A 78 -7.30 11.06 4.35
N GLU A 79 -6.82 12.28 4.52
CA GLU A 79 -6.15 13.06 3.48
C GLU A 79 -4.80 12.47 3.05
N ALA A 80 -4.54 12.55 1.74
CA ALA A 80 -3.26 12.22 1.15
C ALA A 80 -2.70 13.46 0.42
N THR A 81 -1.58 13.96 0.92
CA THR A 81 -0.84 15.06 0.31
C THR A 81 0.16 14.49 -0.68
N LEU A 82 -0.06 14.78 -1.97
CA LEU A 82 0.78 14.33 -3.07
C LEU A 82 1.54 15.53 -3.66
N LYS A 83 2.87 15.50 -3.59
CA LYS A 83 3.74 16.50 -4.23
C LYS A 83 4.56 15.82 -5.32
N ASN A 84 4.41 16.26 -6.56
CA ASN A 84 5.08 15.67 -7.72
C ASN A 84 5.00 14.12 -7.77
N SER A 85 3.88 13.57 -7.30
CA SER A 85 3.73 12.12 -7.09
C SER A 85 2.54 11.61 -7.88
N LYS A 86 2.62 10.35 -8.32
CA LYS A 86 1.58 9.70 -9.10
C LYS A 86 0.96 8.56 -8.31
N VAL A 87 -0.36 8.57 -8.18
CA VAL A 87 -1.15 7.45 -7.65
C VAL A 87 -2.02 6.92 -8.78
N PHE A 88 -1.89 5.65 -9.12
CA PHE A 88 -2.65 5.06 -10.22
C PHE A 88 -4.10 4.74 -9.82
N VAL A 89 -4.33 4.26 -8.60
CA VAL A 89 -5.67 3.91 -8.09
C VAL A 89 -5.82 4.35 -6.64
N THR A 90 -6.90 5.08 -6.35
CA THR A 90 -7.19 5.59 -5.00
C THR A 90 -8.32 4.81 -4.32
N GLY A 91 -8.36 4.86 -2.98
CA GLY A 91 -9.24 4.08 -2.10
C GLY A 91 -10.67 3.83 -2.57
N PRO A 92 -11.45 4.86 -2.97
CA PRO A 92 -12.83 4.66 -3.39
C PRO A 92 -12.98 3.73 -4.60
N GLN A 93 -12.01 3.76 -5.53
CA GLN A 93 -12.00 2.93 -6.72
C GLN A 93 -11.66 1.46 -6.39
N VAL A 94 -10.76 1.23 -5.43
CA VAL A 94 -10.35 -0.12 -4.99
C VAL A 94 -11.48 -0.86 -4.30
N VAL A 95 -12.28 -0.18 -3.47
CA VAL A 95 -13.49 -0.77 -2.87
C VAL A 95 -14.46 -1.20 -3.96
N GLY A 96 -14.64 -0.37 -5.00
CA GLY A 96 -15.41 -0.72 -6.19
C GLY A 96 -14.89 -1.98 -6.89
N PHE A 97 -13.57 -2.07 -7.13
CA PHE A 97 -12.96 -3.28 -7.70
C PHE A 97 -13.14 -4.52 -6.81
N GLY A 98 -13.00 -4.38 -5.49
CA GLY A 98 -13.18 -5.48 -4.54
C GLY A 98 -14.62 -6.01 -4.54
N VAL A 99 -15.62 -5.12 -4.56
CA VAL A 99 -17.04 -5.50 -4.63
C VAL A 99 -17.36 -6.16 -5.97
N ILE A 100 -16.88 -5.63 -7.08
CA ILE A 100 -17.11 -6.20 -8.42
C ILE A 100 -16.44 -7.57 -8.54
N ALA A 101 -15.19 -7.71 -8.10
CA ALA A 101 -14.48 -8.99 -8.11
C ALA A 101 -15.19 -10.04 -7.24
N GLY A 102 -15.64 -9.65 -6.04
CA GLY A 102 -16.42 -10.52 -5.15
C GLY A 102 -17.75 -10.95 -5.77
N ALA A 103 -18.47 -10.05 -6.43
CA ALA A 103 -19.74 -10.35 -7.11
C ALA A 103 -19.54 -11.32 -8.28
N VAL A 104 -18.49 -11.13 -9.09
CA VAL A 104 -18.13 -12.04 -10.20
C VAL A 104 -17.81 -13.44 -9.66
N PHE A 105 -17.02 -13.54 -8.61
CA PHE A 105 -16.70 -14.83 -7.99
C PHE A 105 -17.94 -15.53 -7.41
N ALA A 106 -18.82 -14.80 -6.72
CA ALA A 106 -20.07 -15.34 -6.20
C ALA A 106 -20.97 -15.86 -7.32
N PHE A 107 -21.08 -15.11 -8.42
CA PHE A 107 -21.86 -15.49 -9.59
C PHE A 107 -21.31 -16.73 -10.28
N LEU A 108 -19.99 -16.82 -10.48
CA LEU A 108 -19.33 -18.00 -11.03
C LEU A 108 -19.55 -19.25 -10.16
N ASN A 109 -19.53 -19.09 -8.84
CA ASN A 109 -19.72 -20.21 -7.91
C ASN A 109 -21.18 -20.71 -7.92
N ILE A 110 -22.16 -19.80 -8.03
CA ILE A 110 -23.58 -20.14 -8.21
C ILE A 110 -23.78 -20.85 -9.55
N LEU A 111 -23.19 -20.33 -10.63
CA LEU A 111 -23.28 -20.93 -11.95
C LEU A 111 -22.66 -22.32 -12.00
N HIS A 112 -21.48 -22.51 -11.37
CA HIS A 112 -20.83 -23.81 -11.26
C HIS A 112 -21.67 -24.81 -10.44
N ARG A 113 -22.32 -24.37 -9.36
CA ARG A 113 -23.27 -25.20 -8.60
C ARG A 113 -24.52 -25.57 -9.41
N TYR A 114 -24.98 -24.66 -10.27
CA TYR A 114 -26.14 -24.89 -11.13
C TYR A 114 -25.84 -25.89 -12.26
N LEU A 115 -24.64 -25.84 -12.85
CA LEU A 115 -24.20 -26.75 -13.91
C LEU A 115 -23.75 -28.13 -13.43
N ARG A 116 -23.58 -28.34 -12.11
CA ARG A 116 -23.27 -29.64 -11.48
C ARG A 116 -24.50 -30.40 -10.97
N LYS A 117 -25.69 -29.84 -11.09
CA LYS A 117 -26.97 -30.54 -10.90
C LYS A 117 -27.46 -31.07 -12.24
#